data_AF-A0A0Q3MGG3-F1
#
_entry.id   AF-A0A0Q3MGG3-F1
#
_cell.length_a   1.000
_cell.length_b   1.000
_cell.length_c   1.000
_cell.angle_alpha   90.00
_cell.angle_beta   90.00
_cell.angle_gamma   90.00
#
_symmetry.space_group_name_H-M   'P 1'
#
loop_
_entity.id
_entity.type
_entity.pdbx_description
1 polymer ?
#
loop_
_entity_poly.entity_id
_entity_poly.type
_entity_poly.pdbx_seq_one_letter_code
_entity_poly.pdbx_strand_id
1 'polypeptide(L)'
;MGSECYAAKLRSSISQFTLYGILKGNKPDFHVAMPPAKAKPFYTSLVEKFQKSYTNDTVKDGIFGAMMKVSLVNDGPVTMQVDSPSVQDSSRSSNGDASLVPDGEAAVPNETR
;
A
#
# COMPACT_ATOMS: atom_id res chain seq x y z
N MET A 1 -6.69 -37.49 28.02
CA MET A 1 -5.81 -37.39 26.83
C MET A 1 -6.68 -37.01 25.64
N GLY A 2 -7.02 -35.72 25.52
CA GLY A 2 -7.75 -35.16 24.39
C GLY A 2 -6.81 -34.22 23.65
N SER A 3 -5.96 -34.78 22.80
CA SER A 3 -5.21 -33.99 21.83
C SER A 3 -6.16 -33.71 20.68
N GLU A 4 -6.98 -32.68 20.80
CA GLU A 4 -7.58 -32.05 19.62
C GLU A 4 -6.41 -31.57 18.77
N CYS A 5 -6.14 -32.33 17.70
CA CYS A 5 -5.31 -31.90 16.61
C CYS A 5 -5.91 -30.59 16.09
N TYR A 6 -5.38 -29.45 16.55
CA TYR A 6 -5.58 -28.18 15.88
C TYR A 6 -5.11 -28.41 14.44
N ALA A 7 -6.05 -28.61 13.52
CA ALA A 7 -5.76 -28.69 12.11
C ALA A 7 -4.90 -27.47 11.77
N ALA A 8 -3.69 -27.70 11.26
CA ALA A 8 -2.73 -26.63 10.98
C ALA A 8 -3.44 -25.56 10.12
N LYS A 9 -3.77 -24.42 10.73
CA LYS A 9 -4.49 -23.35 10.06
C LYS A 9 -3.51 -22.68 9.10
N LEU A 10 -3.61 -23.03 7.82
CA LEU A 10 -2.76 -22.48 6.78
C LEU A 10 -3.18 -21.05 6.45
N ARG A 11 -2.19 -20.16 6.30
CA ARG A 11 -2.34 -18.79 5.81
C ARG A 11 -2.11 -18.82 4.31
N SER A 12 -3.00 -18.23 3.52
CA SER A 12 -2.84 -18.16 2.07
C SER A 12 -2.64 -16.71 1.63
N SER A 13 -1.58 -16.46 0.85
CA SER A 13 -1.38 -15.19 0.17
C SER A 13 -1.81 -15.33 -1.29
N ILE A 14 -2.64 -14.39 -1.77
CA ILE A 14 -3.11 -14.34 -3.16
C ILE A 14 -3.02 -12.90 -3.65
N SER A 15 -2.29 -12.66 -4.73
CA SER A 15 -2.20 -11.34 -5.35
C SER A 15 -3.55 -10.91 -5.94
N GLN A 16 -4.13 -9.79 -5.48
CA GLN A 16 -5.43 -9.30 -5.95
C GLN A 16 -5.40 -7.81 -6.30
N PHE A 17 -5.07 -7.49 -7.56
CA PHE A 17 -5.00 -6.10 -8.04
C PHE A 17 -6.38 -5.42 -8.09
N THR A 18 -7.46 -6.20 -8.17
CA THR A 18 -8.83 -5.67 -8.27
C THR A 18 -9.28 -4.92 -7.02
N LEU A 19 -8.58 -5.09 -5.88
CA LEU A 19 -8.83 -4.32 -4.66
C LEU A 19 -8.56 -2.82 -4.85
N TYR A 20 -7.70 -2.44 -5.80
CA TYR A 20 -7.43 -1.04 -6.19
C TYR A 20 -8.28 -0.58 -7.38
N GLY A 21 -9.45 -1.20 -7.60
CA GLY A 21 -10.38 -0.81 -8.65
C GLY A 21 -11.17 0.45 -8.29
N ILE A 22 -11.20 1.42 -9.21
CA ILE A 22 -12.09 2.59 -9.18
C ILE A 22 -13.23 2.33 -10.16
N LEU A 23 -14.47 2.58 -9.74
CA LEU A 23 -15.64 2.47 -10.61
C LEU A 23 -15.86 3.78 -11.38
N LYS A 24 -15.73 3.74 -12.70
CA LYS A 24 -16.18 4.82 -13.60
C LYS A 24 -17.56 4.44 -14.15
N GLY A 25 -18.60 4.79 -13.40
CA GLY A 25 -19.95 4.24 -13.61
C GLY A 25 -19.98 2.76 -13.27
N ASN A 26 -20.39 1.90 -14.20
CA ASN A 26 -20.41 0.44 -14.02
C ASN A 26 -19.13 -0.26 -14.50
N LYS A 27 -18.17 0.48 -15.06
CA LYS A 27 -16.91 -0.09 -15.56
C LYS A 27 -15.82 0.05 -14.50
N PRO A 28 -15.21 -1.06 -14.05
CA PRO A 28 -14.06 -0.99 -13.17
C PRO A 28 -12.81 -0.55 -13.96
N ASP A 29 -12.03 0.33 -13.34
CA ASP A 29 -10.77 0.87 -13.82
C ASP A 29 -9.69 0.62 -12.78
N PHE A 30 -8.54 0.09 -13.21
CA PHE A 30 -7.46 -0.37 -12.33
C PHE A 30 -6.15 0.39 -12.54
N HIS A 31 -6.20 1.58 -13.16
CA HIS A 31 -5.00 2.39 -13.44
C HIS A 31 -4.15 2.75 -12.20
N VAL A 32 -4.74 2.73 -11.00
CA VAL A 32 -4.03 3.01 -9.74
C VAL A 32 -3.26 1.77 -9.24
N ALA A 33 -3.60 0.57 -9.71
CA ALA A 33 -2.90 -0.64 -9.33
C ALA A 33 -1.48 -0.67 -9.93
N MET A 34 -0.54 -1.23 -9.19
CA MET A 34 0.84 -1.37 -9.65
C MET A 34 0.93 -2.20 -10.95
N PRO A 35 1.72 -1.80 -11.95
CA PRO A 35 1.89 -2.57 -13.19
C PRO A 35 2.43 -3.99 -12.92
N PRO A 36 2.00 -5.02 -13.67
CA PRO A 36 2.37 -6.41 -13.42
C PRO A 36 3.88 -6.66 -13.34
N ALA A 37 4.67 -5.96 -14.17
CA ALA A 37 6.13 -6.08 -14.20
C ALA A 37 6.81 -5.68 -12.87
N LYS A 38 6.25 -4.70 -12.16
CA LYS A 38 6.73 -4.27 -10.83
C LYS A 38 6.02 -5.03 -9.70
N ALA A 39 4.75 -5.37 -9.90
CA ALA A 39 3.94 -6.04 -8.90
C ALA A 39 4.39 -7.48 -8.63
N LYS A 40 4.84 -8.21 -9.65
CA LYS A 40 5.36 -9.58 -9.47
C LYS A 40 6.55 -9.66 -8.50
N PRO A 41 7.67 -8.94 -8.73
CA PRO A 41 8.80 -9.01 -7.79
C PRO A 41 8.45 -8.45 -6.41
N PHE A 42 7.60 -7.43 -6.34
CA PHE A 42 7.11 -6.92 -5.06
C PHE A 42 6.34 -7.99 -4.27
N TYR A 43 5.40 -8.66 -4.92
CA TYR A 43 4.61 -9.74 -4.32
C TYR A 43 5.47 -10.90 -3.86
N THR A 44 6.43 -11.34 -4.69
CA THR A 44 7.39 -12.39 -4.31
C THR A 44 8.16 -12.01 -3.04
N SER A 45 8.66 -10.77 -2.96
CA SER A 45 9.36 -10.30 -1.75
C SER A 45 8.47 -10.25 -0.50
N LEU A 46 7.16 -10.02 -0.67
CA LEU A 46 6.19 -10.02 0.42
C LEU A 46 5.96 -11.44 0.95
N VAL A 47 5.76 -12.41 0.05
CA VAL A 47 5.58 -13.83 0.41
C VAL A 47 6.82 -14.36 1.11
N GLU A 48 8.02 -14.03 0.63
CA GLU A 48 9.28 -14.39 1.28
C GLU A 48 9.39 -13.83 2.69
N LYS A 49 8.96 -12.58 2.92
CA LYS A 49 8.94 -11.98 4.27
C LYS A 49 8.00 -12.75 5.19
N PHE A 50 6.81 -13.13 4.72
CA PHE A 50 5.89 -13.94 5.52
C PHE A 50 6.47 -15.33 5.82
N GLN A 51 7.07 -16.00 4.84
CA GLN A 51 7.72 -17.29 5.06
C GLN A 51 8.86 -17.22 6.07
N LYS A 52 9.58 -16.09 6.15
CA LYS A 52 10.63 -15.85 7.15
C LYS A 52 10.08 -15.52 8.53
N SER A 53 8.97 -14.78 8.61
CA SER A 53 8.36 -14.38 9.89
C SER A 53 7.52 -15.47 10.56
N TYR A 54 7.05 -16.46 9.79
CA TYR A 54 6.25 -17.58 10.29
C TYR A 54 7.00 -18.92 10.13
N THR A 55 6.48 -19.97 10.75
CA THR A 55 6.98 -21.34 10.49
C THR A 55 6.75 -21.68 9.02
N ASN A 56 7.81 -22.10 8.32
CA ASN A 56 7.89 -22.26 6.85
C ASN A 56 6.70 -23.01 6.21
N ASP A 57 6.07 -23.95 6.92
CA ASP A 57 4.97 -24.76 6.37
C ASP A 57 3.57 -24.16 6.49
N THR A 58 3.43 -23.00 7.16
CA THR A 58 2.11 -22.42 7.45
C THR A 58 1.65 -21.40 6.41
N VAL A 59 2.52 -20.96 5.50
CA VAL A 59 2.20 -19.97 4.46
C VAL A 59 2.13 -20.65 3.10
N LYS A 60 0.97 -20.62 2.47
CA LYS A 60 0.74 -21.06 1.09
C LYS A 60 0.66 -19.85 0.16
N ASP A 61 1.21 -20.00 -1.03
CA ASP A 61 1.17 -18.97 -2.08
C ASP A 61 0.29 -19.43 -3.25
N GLY A 62 -0.30 -18.46 -3.95
CA GLY A 62 -0.94 -18.67 -5.24
C GLY A 62 0.03 -18.51 -6.42
N ILE A 63 -0.53 -18.41 -7.63
CA ILE A 63 0.24 -18.14 -8.85
C ILE A 63 -0.06 -16.70 -9.28
N PHE A 64 0.95 -15.82 -9.20
CA PHE A 64 0.80 -14.42 -9.59
C PHE A 64 0.32 -14.27 -11.05
N GLY A 65 -0.76 -13.52 -11.25
CA GLY A 65 -1.31 -13.21 -12.57
C GLY A 65 -2.03 -14.37 -13.28
N ALA A 66 -2.17 -15.53 -12.64
CA ALA A 66 -2.95 -16.63 -13.18
C ALA A 66 -4.43 -16.51 -12.80
N MET A 67 -5.31 -17.03 -13.66
CA MET A 67 -6.71 -17.26 -13.29
C MET A 67 -6.78 -18.40 -12.28
N MET A 68 -7.26 -18.11 -11.07
CA MET A 68 -7.33 -19.06 -9.96
C MET A 68 -8.76 -19.26 -9.48
N LYS A 69 -9.11 -20.52 -9.16
CA LYS A 69 -10.29 -20.84 -8.35
C LYS A 69 -9.84 -21.02 -6.91
N VAL A 70 -10.29 -20.14 -6.02
CA VAL A 70 -9.90 -20.13 -4.61
C VAL A 70 -11.07 -20.61 -3.77
N SER A 71 -10.87 -21.70 -3.03
CA SER A 71 -11.83 -22.18 -2.02
C SER A 71 -11.46 -21.63 -0.65
N LEU A 72 -12.37 -20.90 -0.03
CA LEU A 72 -12.18 -20.31 1.29
C LEU A 72 -13.29 -20.80 2.23
N VAL A 73 -12.90 -21.51 3.28
CA VAL A 73 -13.81 -21.91 4.37
C VAL A 73 -13.54 -20.99 5.55
N ASN A 74 -14.47 -20.06 5.79
CA ASN A 74 -14.40 -19.14 6.92
C ASN A 74 -15.05 -19.79 8.14
N ASP A 75 -14.27 -19.95 9.21
CA ASP A 75 -14.76 -20.39 10.52
C ASP A 75 -15.06 -19.13 11.35
N GLY A 76 -16.31 -18.67 11.36
CA GLY A 76 -16.65 -17.32 11.80
C GLY A 76 -17.92 -16.77 11.14
N PRO A 77 -17.88 -15.88 10.13
CA PRO A 77 -16.77 -15.27 9.40
C PRO A 77 -16.30 -13.93 9.99
N VAL A 78 -15.00 -13.66 9.92
CA VAL A 78 -14.41 -12.35 10.24
C VAL A 78 -13.63 -11.86 9.04
N THR A 79 -13.99 -10.68 8.53
CA THR A 79 -13.29 -10.02 7.41
C THR A 79 -12.73 -8.69 7.88
N MET A 80 -11.44 -8.46 7.63
CA MET A 80 -10.76 -7.21 7.95
C MET A 80 -10.17 -6.61 6.67
N GLN A 81 -10.41 -5.32 6.46
CA GLN A 81 -9.78 -4.55 5.40
C GLN A 81 -8.63 -3.74 6.00
N VAL A 82 -7.42 -3.93 5.46
CA VAL A 82 -6.22 -3.23 5.90
C VAL A 82 -5.63 -2.52 4.68
N ASP A 83 -5.38 -1.22 4.82
CA ASP A 83 -4.67 -0.41 3.84
C ASP A 83 -3.44 0.21 4.52
N SER A 84 -2.33 0.32 3.79
CA SER A 84 -1.09 0.93 4.26
C SER A 84 -0.75 2.18 3.43
N PRO A 85 -1.47 3.30 3.60
CA PRO A 85 -1.07 4.56 3.00
C PRO A 85 0.09 5.15 3.81
N SER A 86 1.31 5.09 3.27
CA SER A 86 2.47 5.79 3.82
C SER A 86 2.76 7.04 3.01
N VAL A 87 2.04 8.13 3.28
CA VAL A 87 2.50 9.49 2.98
C VAL A 87 2.08 10.39 4.15
N GLN A 88 3.07 10.85 4.90
CA GLN A 88 2.90 11.98 5.81
C GLN A 88 2.43 13.17 4.99
N ASP A 89 1.27 13.72 5.31
CA ASP A 89 0.75 14.94 4.71
C ASP A 89 1.64 16.12 5.13
N SER A 90 2.71 16.37 4.36
CA SER A 90 3.62 17.51 4.53
C SER A 90 3.16 18.73 3.73
N SER A 91 1.84 18.92 3.54
CA SER A 91 1.27 20.07 2.83
C SER A 91 0.27 20.88 3.65
N ARG A 92 0.66 21.33 4.84
CA ARG A 92 0.04 22.47 5.55
C ARG A 92 1.07 23.47 6.06
N SER A 93 1.73 24.14 5.11
CA SER A 93 2.32 25.48 5.21
C SER A 93 2.13 26.07 3.81
N SER A 94 1.58 27.25 3.55
CA SER A 94 1.42 28.47 4.34
C SER A 94 0.31 29.29 3.65
N ASN A 95 -0.61 29.90 4.40
CA ASN A 95 -1.35 31.10 3.96
C ASN A 95 -2.02 31.77 5.16
N GLY A 96 -1.68 33.04 5.39
CA GLY A 96 -2.14 33.91 6.48
C GLY A 96 -0.94 34.56 7.17
N ASP A 97 -0.44 35.69 6.69
CA ASP A 97 -0.89 37.08 6.93
C ASP A 97 0.03 37.76 7.95
N ALA A 98 0.74 38.80 7.51
CA ALA A 98 0.93 40.05 8.25
C ALA A 98 1.88 40.98 7.47
N SER A 99 1.27 42.03 6.91
CA SER A 99 1.83 43.36 6.70
C SER A 99 2.97 43.76 7.65
N LEU A 100 4.05 44.35 7.13
CA LEU A 100 4.74 45.53 7.69
C LEU A 100 5.91 45.95 6.77
N VAL A 101 5.67 47.01 6.00
CA VAL A 101 6.73 47.90 5.49
C VAL A 101 7.42 48.61 6.66
N PRO A 102 8.71 48.92 6.53
CA PRO A 102 9.08 50.33 6.67
C PRO A 102 10.05 50.80 5.59
N ASP A 103 9.74 51.99 5.09
CA ASP A 103 10.58 52.87 4.28
C ASP A 103 11.87 53.28 5.03
N GLY A 104 12.98 53.44 4.29
CA GLY A 104 14.24 53.91 4.87
C GLY A 104 15.44 53.90 3.93
N GLU A 105 15.37 54.74 2.89
CA GLU A 105 16.42 55.66 2.41
C GLU A 105 17.91 55.28 2.54
N ALA A 106 18.59 55.10 1.39
CA ALA A 106 19.64 56.02 0.93
C ALA A 106 20.29 55.49 -0.36
N ALA A 107 20.22 56.31 -1.43
CA ALA A 107 20.97 56.13 -2.65
C ALA A 107 22.44 56.55 -2.46
N VAL A 108 23.40 55.79 -3.00
CA VAL A 108 24.68 56.31 -3.48
C VAL A 108 25.11 55.52 -4.73
N PRO A 109 25.44 56.17 -5.86
CA PRO A 109 25.71 55.50 -7.13
C PRO A 109 27.22 55.30 -7.43
N ASN A 110 27.50 54.48 -8.45
CA ASN A 110 28.71 54.43 -9.29
C ASN A 110 29.99 53.79 -8.64
N GLU A 111 30.90 53.07 -9.32
CA GLU A 111 31.32 53.01 -10.72
C GLU A 111 31.84 51.60 -11.12
N THR A 112 31.91 51.41 -12.44
CA THR A 112 32.67 50.45 -13.24
C THR A 112 34.14 50.25 -12.79
N ARG A 113 34.51 49.02 -12.44
CA ARG A 113 35.62 48.20 -13.00
C ARG A 113 35.79 46.91 -12.21
#